data_AF-A0A4V2EYN2-F1
#
_entry.id   AF-A0A4V2EYN2-F1
#
_cell.length_a   1.000
_cell.length_b   1.000
_cell.length_c   1.000
_cell.angle_alpha   90.00
_cell.angle_beta   90.00
_cell.angle_gamma   90.00
#
_symmetry.space_group_name_H-M   'P 1'
#
loop_
_entity.id
_entity.type
_entity.pdbx_description
1 polymer ?
#
loop_
_entity_poly.entity_id
_entity_poly.type
_entity_poly.pdbx_seq_one_letter_code
_entity_poly.pdbx_strand_id
1 'polypeptide(L)'
;MTMLVPHRPRVREADEWEEQDRDDRPDRPSADDEAVLVAGPPSVEDGVISDARRRRRRRRRRTGYTIALAASAVAVALGAATLFGGGGSDPIRVAAGPAGSAWFSGTEREAGVVARWSRIHMGWVYVYEDGRLLWHPDRIPGIVEQHLSPQGLELVRSGELTPFSFLIDWGSVPAGAWSDRMPVEYLPTHYAMCRLGDGGDAEPFVDVGDLVPRLPATLQPILAGTERRFTDRNAGMSFVPDPSAMASARGTECFVVTRATATAVWATARPIDGVGATAGEVPQSEPALGVLTTTDGAEVEMAIHPVLPHGGWIAWGG
;
A
#
# COMPACT_ATOMS: atom_id res chain seq x y z
N MET A 1 -48.08 23.54 -38.48
CA MET A 1 -49.14 23.79 -37.48
C MET A 1 -48.44 23.91 -36.15
N THR A 2 -48.11 25.14 -35.80
CA THR A 2 -47.12 25.54 -34.79
C THR A 2 -47.90 26.19 -33.67
N MET A 3 -47.86 25.64 -32.45
CA MET A 3 -48.45 26.28 -31.28
C MET A 3 -47.34 26.85 -30.39
N LEU A 4 -47.30 28.17 -30.35
CA LEU A 4 -46.65 29.01 -29.35
C LEU A 4 -47.55 29.09 -28.11
N VAL A 5 -46.99 28.90 -26.91
CA VAL A 5 -47.60 29.28 -25.62
C VAL A 5 -46.49 29.85 -24.72
N PRO A 6 -46.76 30.90 -23.92
CA PRO A 6 -45.81 31.97 -23.68
C PRO A 6 -45.06 31.89 -22.35
N HIS A 7 -43.99 32.67 -22.33
CA HIS A 7 -43.20 33.12 -21.20
C HIS A 7 -44.04 33.91 -20.16
N ARG A 8 -43.85 33.63 -18.86
CA ARG A 8 -43.84 34.67 -17.83
C ARG A 8 -42.82 34.37 -16.72
N PRO A 9 -42.20 35.41 -16.14
CA PRO A 9 -41.09 35.29 -15.18
C PRO A 9 -41.50 35.60 -13.74
N ARG A 10 -40.49 35.48 -12.85
CA ARG A 10 -40.15 36.31 -11.67
C ARG A 10 -40.34 35.73 -10.25
N VAL A 11 -39.36 36.18 -9.44
CA VAL A 11 -39.26 36.32 -7.97
C VAL A 11 -38.68 35.07 -7.27
N ARG A 12 -37.41 35.03 -6.84
CA ARG A 12 -36.61 35.84 -5.87
C ARG A 12 -36.94 35.47 -4.42
N GLU A 13 -36.15 34.55 -3.87
CA GLU A 13 -35.95 34.38 -2.42
C GLU A 13 -34.51 33.88 -2.24
N ALA A 14 -33.62 34.87 -2.14
CA ALA A 14 -32.34 34.77 -1.46
C ALA A 14 -32.49 35.70 -0.24
N ASP A 15 -31.85 35.32 0.86
CA ASP A 15 -31.77 35.99 2.18
C ASP A 15 -32.57 35.24 3.26
N GLU A 16 -31.93 34.28 3.94
CA GLU A 16 -32.18 33.91 5.36
C GLU A 16 -31.27 32.75 5.82
N TRP A 17 -29.95 32.96 5.84
CA TRP A 17 -29.02 32.11 6.62
C TRP A 17 -27.82 32.95 7.08
N GLU A 18 -28.09 33.97 7.88
CA GLU A 18 -27.09 34.62 8.72
C GLU A 18 -27.76 34.89 10.07
N GLU A 19 -27.03 34.61 11.16
CA GLU A 19 -27.34 34.98 12.55
C GLU A 19 -27.97 33.91 13.47
N GLN A 20 -27.31 32.75 13.60
CA GLN A 20 -27.41 31.97 14.85
C GLN A 20 -26.18 31.06 15.05
N ASP A 21 -25.08 31.61 15.59
CA ASP A 21 -24.02 30.87 16.31
C ASP A 21 -22.97 31.83 16.91
N ARG A 22 -23.45 32.71 17.80
CA ARG A 22 -22.62 33.39 18.80
C ARG A 22 -23.04 32.87 20.16
N ASP A 23 -22.12 32.19 20.83
CA ASP A 23 -22.01 31.95 22.29
C ASP A 23 -21.86 30.48 22.70
N ASP A 24 -20.81 29.81 22.22
CA ASP A 24 -20.23 28.67 22.95
C ASP A 24 -18.69 28.71 22.83
N ARG A 25 -18.08 29.61 23.62
CA ARG A 25 -16.64 29.60 23.87
C ARG A 25 -16.41 28.88 25.20
N PRO A 26 -15.77 27.70 25.22
CA PRO A 26 -15.43 27.06 26.47
C PRO A 26 -14.42 27.93 27.25
N ASP A 27 -14.67 28.06 28.55
CA ASP A 27 -13.84 28.79 29.49
C ASP A 27 -12.38 28.34 29.42
N ARG A 28 -11.48 29.32 29.36
CA ARG A 28 -10.04 29.09 29.53
C ARG A 28 -9.79 28.56 30.94
N PRO A 29 -9.09 27.42 31.11
CA PRO A 29 -8.67 26.99 32.43
C PRO A 29 -7.72 28.03 33.06
N SER A 30 -7.98 28.34 34.34
CA SER A 30 -7.21 29.27 35.16
C SER A 30 -5.78 28.78 35.37
N ALA A 31 -4.84 29.72 35.44
CA ALA A 31 -3.40 29.49 35.47
C ALA A 31 -2.83 28.90 36.78
N ASP A 32 -3.67 28.37 37.67
CA ASP A 32 -3.26 28.01 39.04
C ASP A 32 -3.35 26.50 39.37
N ASP A 33 -3.70 25.62 38.42
CA ASP A 33 -3.62 24.16 38.60
C ASP A 33 -2.26 23.61 38.14
N GLU A 34 -1.20 24.04 38.82
CA GLU A 34 0.15 23.48 38.69
C GLU A 34 0.26 22.22 39.58
N ALA A 35 -0.37 21.13 39.14
CA ALA A 35 -0.20 19.82 39.76
C ALA A 35 1.11 19.17 39.28
N VAL A 36 1.96 18.86 40.26
CA VAL A 36 3.24 18.15 40.16
C VAL A 36 3.11 16.85 39.36
N LEU A 37 3.54 16.89 38.08
CA LEU A 37 3.74 15.69 37.26
C LEU A 37 5.12 15.11 37.55
N VAL A 38 5.13 13.98 38.27
CA VAL A 38 6.29 13.11 38.43
C VAL A 38 6.69 12.60 37.04
N ALA A 39 7.85 13.03 36.56
CA ALA A 39 8.42 12.58 35.30
C ALA A 39 8.78 11.08 35.40
N GLY A 40 7.99 10.23 34.73
CA GLY A 40 8.39 8.86 34.43
C GLY A 40 9.60 8.84 33.48
N PRO A 41 10.40 7.75 33.49
CA PRO A 41 11.54 7.62 32.58
C PRO A 41 11.06 7.68 31.12
N PRO A 42 11.81 8.37 30.23
CA PRO A 42 11.40 8.54 28.84
C PRO A 42 11.32 7.18 28.14
N SER A 43 10.22 6.93 27.42
CA SER A 43 10.12 5.82 26.48
C SER A 43 11.08 6.06 25.31
N VAL A 44 11.58 4.96 24.74
CA VAL A 44 12.65 4.92 23.72
C VAL A 44 12.28 5.66 22.42
N GLU A 45 11.00 6.00 22.21
CA GLU A 45 10.50 6.61 20.97
C GLU A 45 10.70 8.14 20.88
N ASP A 46 10.82 8.86 22.00
CA ASP A 46 10.92 10.33 21.97
C ASP A 46 12.36 10.89 21.99
N GLY A 47 13.34 10.10 22.43
CA GLY A 47 14.73 10.55 22.60
C GLY A 47 15.52 10.65 21.29
N VAL A 48 15.24 9.79 20.31
CA VAL A 48 16.07 9.66 19.09
C VAL A 48 15.72 10.71 18.02
N ILE A 49 14.48 11.19 18.00
CA ILE A 49 13.98 12.10 16.95
C ILE A 49 14.34 13.57 17.23
N SER A 50 14.46 13.96 18.50
CA SER A 50 14.74 15.35 18.87
C SER A 50 16.21 15.76 18.59
N ASP A 51 17.16 14.86 18.80
CA ASP A 51 18.59 15.12 18.58
C ASP A 51 18.97 15.12 17.09
N ALA A 52 18.34 14.26 16.29
CA ALA A 52 18.51 14.25 14.82
C ALA A 52 18.00 15.56 14.19
N ARG A 53 16.86 16.10 14.66
CA ARG A 53 16.34 17.41 14.21
C ARG A 53 17.26 18.57 14.59
N ARG A 54 17.89 18.52 15.78
CA ARG A 54 18.81 19.57 16.25
C ARG A 54 20.11 19.59 15.44
N ARG A 55 20.63 18.42 15.02
CA ARG A 55 21.80 18.31 14.13
C ARG A 55 21.48 18.71 12.68
N ARG A 56 20.29 18.37 12.17
CA ARG A 56 19.82 18.75 10.80
C ARG A 56 19.69 20.27 10.61
N ARG A 57 19.24 21.01 11.64
CA ARG A 57 19.16 22.49 11.58
C ARG A 57 20.54 23.17 11.49
N ARG A 58 21.59 22.59 12.07
CA ARG A 58 22.96 23.13 11.96
C ARG A 58 23.58 22.89 10.57
N ARG A 59 23.28 21.78 9.90
CA ARG A 59 23.79 21.50 8.54
C ARG A 59 23.15 22.37 7.44
N ARG A 60 21.87 22.70 7.55
CA ARG A 60 21.17 23.56 6.55
C ARG A 60 21.74 24.97 6.42
N ARG A 61 22.42 25.51 7.44
CA ARG A 61 23.06 26.84 7.35
C ARG A 61 24.37 26.87 6.58
N ARG A 62 24.98 25.72 6.25
CA ARG A 62 26.27 25.65 5.54
C ARG A 62 26.18 25.22 4.07
N THR A 63 25.01 24.79 3.59
CA THR A 63 24.88 24.12 2.28
C THR A 63 23.96 24.89 1.34
N GLY A 64 23.89 26.22 1.52
CA GLY A 64 23.05 27.11 0.73
C GLY A 64 23.84 27.91 -0.30
N TYR A 65 24.66 27.26 -1.13
CA TYR A 65 25.19 27.80 -2.38
C TYR A 65 25.68 26.61 -3.23
N THR A 66 25.44 26.64 -4.55
CA THR A 66 25.68 25.59 -5.58
C THR A 66 24.51 24.59 -5.71
N ILE A 67 23.83 24.36 -6.83
CA ILE A 67 24.08 24.59 -8.27
C ILE A 67 22.72 24.70 -9.00
N ALA A 68 22.72 25.51 -10.06
CA ALA A 68 21.68 25.65 -11.06
C ALA A 68 22.06 24.89 -12.36
N LEU A 69 21.04 24.61 -13.20
CA LEU A 69 21.11 24.16 -14.61
C LEU A 69 21.46 22.66 -14.80
N ALA A 70 20.86 21.88 -15.71
CA ALA A 70 20.26 22.24 -16.99
C ALA A 70 19.16 21.24 -17.44
N ALA A 71 18.26 21.73 -18.28
CA ALA A 71 17.31 20.98 -19.08
C ALA A 71 17.96 20.46 -20.38
N SER A 72 17.42 19.37 -20.97
CA SER A 72 16.84 19.34 -22.34
C SER A 72 16.77 17.92 -22.94
N ALA A 73 15.55 17.57 -23.38
CA ALA A 73 15.10 16.84 -24.58
C ALA A 73 15.89 15.67 -25.20
N VAL A 74 15.18 14.61 -25.63
CA VAL A 74 15.04 14.17 -27.05
C VAL A 74 13.91 13.13 -27.19
N ALA A 75 13.30 13.13 -28.36
CA ALA A 75 12.02 12.55 -28.76
C ALA A 75 12.11 11.20 -29.50
N VAL A 76 10.99 10.47 -29.47
CA VAL A 76 10.37 9.61 -30.52
C VAL A 76 11.16 8.44 -31.14
N ALA A 77 10.57 7.23 -31.03
CA ALA A 77 10.41 6.31 -32.17
C ALA A 77 9.21 5.37 -31.96
N LEU A 78 8.23 5.48 -32.86
CA LEU A 78 7.16 4.49 -33.11
C LEU A 78 7.75 3.26 -33.79
N GLY A 79 7.30 2.07 -33.40
CA GLY A 79 7.53 0.82 -34.11
C GLY A 79 6.33 -0.11 -33.96
N ALA A 80 5.54 -0.21 -35.03
CA ALA A 80 4.43 -1.15 -35.15
C ALA A 80 4.94 -2.59 -35.31
N ALA A 81 4.29 -3.55 -34.65
CA ALA A 81 4.29 -4.95 -35.05
C ALA A 81 2.90 -5.55 -34.82
N THR A 82 2.29 -5.99 -35.90
CA THR A 82 1.00 -6.68 -36.00
C THR A 82 1.18 -8.20 -35.90
N LEU A 83 0.13 -8.87 -35.41
CA LEU A 83 -0.32 -10.26 -35.67
C LEU A 83 0.48 -11.41 -35.05
N PHE A 84 -0.17 -12.13 -34.11
CA PHE A 84 -0.39 -13.59 -33.99
C PHE A 84 -1.28 -13.75 -32.74
N GLY A 85 -2.27 -14.62 -32.58
CA GLY A 85 -2.86 -15.73 -33.33
C GLY A 85 -3.90 -16.33 -32.38
N GLY A 86 -5.04 -16.79 -32.89
CA GLY A 86 -6.10 -17.38 -32.07
C GLY A 86 -5.62 -18.62 -31.33
N GLY A 87 -5.55 -18.53 -30.00
CA GLY A 87 -5.36 -19.67 -29.10
C GLY A 87 -6.72 -20.17 -28.64
N GLY A 88 -7.06 -21.41 -29.00
CA GLY A 88 -8.16 -22.12 -28.36
C GLY A 88 -7.92 -22.16 -26.85
N SER A 89 -8.95 -21.85 -26.08
CA SER A 89 -8.95 -21.94 -24.62
C SER A 89 -8.92 -23.42 -24.22
N ASP A 90 -7.71 -23.99 -24.18
CA ASP A 90 -7.48 -25.20 -23.42
C ASP A 90 -7.89 -24.90 -21.97
N PRO A 91 -8.77 -25.71 -21.35
CA PRO A 91 -9.08 -25.54 -19.95
C PRO A 91 -7.77 -25.69 -19.19
N ILE A 92 -7.36 -24.61 -18.50
CA ILE A 92 -6.16 -24.56 -17.68
C ILE A 92 -6.21 -25.77 -16.75
N ARG A 93 -5.46 -26.81 -17.09
CA ARG A 93 -5.19 -27.93 -16.20
C ARG A 93 -4.17 -27.43 -15.21
N VAL A 94 -4.65 -26.70 -14.20
CA VAL A 94 -3.89 -26.45 -12.99
C VAL A 94 -3.63 -27.83 -12.40
N ALA A 95 -2.39 -28.32 -12.53
CA ALA A 95 -2.00 -29.54 -11.86
C ALA A 95 -2.22 -29.31 -10.37
N ALA A 96 -3.24 -29.96 -9.81
CA ALA A 96 -3.46 -30.03 -8.38
C ALA A 96 -2.31 -30.85 -7.77
N GLY A 97 -1.13 -30.26 -7.69
CA GLY A 97 -0.04 -30.77 -6.89
C GLY A 97 -0.46 -30.73 -5.42
N PRO A 98 -0.01 -31.67 -4.59
CA PRO A 98 -0.33 -31.67 -3.17
C PRO A 98 0.18 -30.36 -2.54
N ALA A 99 -0.73 -29.42 -2.32
CA ALA A 99 -0.52 -28.10 -1.75
C ALA A 99 -0.32 -28.17 -0.23
N GLY A 100 0.54 -29.09 0.22
CA GLY A 100 0.81 -29.34 1.63
C GLY A 100 1.94 -28.46 2.15
N SER A 101 1.59 -27.31 2.74
CA SER A 101 2.26 -26.70 3.91
C SER A 101 3.68 -26.12 3.82
N ALA A 102 4.44 -26.34 2.74
CA ALA A 102 5.83 -25.89 2.64
C ALA A 102 5.98 -24.45 2.08
N TRP A 103 5.13 -23.51 2.50
CA TRP A 103 5.18 -22.11 2.03
C TRP A 103 6.40 -21.33 2.56
N PHE A 104 7.09 -21.92 3.54
CA PHE A 104 8.45 -21.57 3.96
C PHE A 104 9.21 -22.85 4.27
N SER A 105 9.41 -23.74 3.28
CA SER A 105 10.36 -24.84 3.46
C SER A 105 11.80 -24.31 3.44
N GLY A 106 12.21 -23.68 4.53
CA GLY A 106 13.54 -23.87 5.08
C GLY A 106 14.68 -22.92 4.70
N THR A 107 14.53 -21.96 3.79
CA THR A 107 15.66 -21.02 3.50
C THR A 107 15.29 -19.57 3.19
N GLU A 108 14.04 -19.23 2.88
CA GLU A 108 13.60 -17.83 2.91
C GLU A 108 13.45 -17.43 4.38
N ARG A 109 14.59 -17.09 4.98
CA ARG A 109 14.61 -16.41 6.27
C ARG A 109 13.79 -15.14 6.08
N GLU A 110 12.69 -15.02 6.82
CA GLU A 110 11.87 -13.81 6.88
C GLU A 110 12.83 -12.62 6.94
N ALA A 111 12.87 -11.84 5.86
CA ALA A 111 13.92 -10.84 5.71
C ALA A 111 13.69 -9.80 6.81
N GLY A 112 14.65 -9.66 7.72
CA GLY A 112 14.53 -8.72 8.83
C GLY A 112 14.36 -7.31 8.28
N VAL A 113 13.39 -6.56 8.80
CA VAL A 113 13.18 -5.15 8.42
C VAL A 113 14.09 -4.29 9.30
N VAL A 114 15.04 -3.61 8.67
CA VAL A 114 15.98 -2.69 9.34
C VAL A 114 15.32 -1.35 9.60
N ALA A 115 14.58 -0.83 8.63
CA ALA A 115 13.90 0.45 8.74
C ALA A 115 12.69 0.49 7.81
N ARG A 116 11.67 1.27 8.21
CA ARG A 116 10.48 1.50 7.40
C ARG A 116 9.99 2.93 7.54
N TRP A 117 9.29 3.42 6.53
CA TRP A 117 8.60 4.70 6.56
C TRP A 117 7.37 4.66 5.66
N SER A 118 6.29 5.31 6.04
CA SER A 118 5.17 5.61 5.13
C SER A 118 4.50 6.91 5.50
N ARG A 119 3.76 7.46 4.54
CA ARG A 119 2.78 8.50 4.77
C ARG A 119 1.75 8.53 3.65
N ILE A 120 0.51 8.83 4.01
CA ILE A 120 -0.59 9.10 3.09
C ILE A 120 -0.16 10.18 2.08
N HIS A 121 -0.47 9.95 0.81
CA HIS A 121 -0.13 10.71 -0.40
C HIS A 121 1.37 10.95 -0.66
N MET A 122 2.24 10.19 0.00
CA MET A 122 3.69 10.19 -0.28
C MET A 122 4.29 8.81 -0.57
N GLY A 123 3.62 7.72 -0.23
CA GLY A 123 4.13 6.36 -0.40
C GLY A 123 4.76 5.73 0.84
N TRP A 124 5.49 4.65 0.60
CA TRP A 124 6.14 3.88 1.65
C TRP A 124 7.52 3.36 1.21
N VAL A 125 8.33 2.99 2.21
CA VAL A 125 9.69 2.45 2.08
C VAL A 125 9.93 1.37 3.11
N TYR A 126 10.53 0.26 2.69
CA TYR A 126 11.10 -0.79 3.54
C TYR A 126 12.56 -1.01 3.19
N VAL A 127 13.41 -1.09 4.21
CA VAL A 127 14.81 -1.47 4.11
C VAL A 127 15.00 -2.79 4.84
N TYR A 128 15.54 -3.79 4.15
CA TYR A 128 15.77 -5.13 4.68
C TYR A 128 17.22 -5.35 5.11
N GLU A 129 17.45 -6.36 5.95
CA GLU A 129 18.77 -6.72 6.49
C GLU A 129 19.78 -7.15 5.44
N ASP A 130 19.31 -7.67 4.31
CA ASP A 130 20.12 -8.07 3.15
C ASP A 130 20.48 -6.89 2.22
N GLY A 131 20.03 -5.67 2.57
CA GLY A 131 20.25 -4.47 1.77
C GLY A 131 19.16 -4.21 0.73
N ARG A 132 18.15 -5.09 0.58
CA ARG A 132 17.02 -4.81 -0.30
C ARG A 132 16.26 -3.57 0.19
N LEU A 133 15.95 -2.68 -0.73
CA LEU A 133 15.11 -1.50 -0.53
C LEU A 133 13.88 -1.66 -1.41
N LEU A 134 12.70 -1.72 -0.81
CA LEU A 134 11.43 -1.66 -1.52
C LEU A 134 10.77 -0.32 -1.25
N TRP A 135 10.29 0.36 -2.29
CA TRP A 135 9.51 1.57 -2.13
C TRP A 135 8.42 1.70 -3.19
N HIS A 136 7.37 2.41 -2.82
CA HIS A 136 6.26 2.69 -3.71
C HIS A 136 5.85 4.14 -3.49
N PRO A 137 6.23 5.07 -4.39
CA PRO A 137 5.75 6.44 -4.33
C PRO A 137 4.38 6.53 -5.00
N ASP A 138 3.39 7.14 -4.35
CA ASP A 138 1.97 7.11 -4.80
C ASP A 138 1.70 7.68 -6.20
N ARG A 139 2.67 8.38 -6.79
CA ARG A 139 2.57 8.97 -8.13
C ARG A 139 3.13 8.10 -9.23
N ILE A 140 3.79 6.99 -8.89
CA ILE A 140 4.42 6.09 -9.86
C ILE A 140 3.82 4.71 -9.67
N PRO A 141 3.36 4.08 -10.74
CA PRO A 141 2.79 2.77 -10.62
C PRO A 141 3.85 1.73 -10.23
N GLY A 142 3.44 0.79 -9.39
CA GLY A 142 4.22 -0.38 -9.02
C GLY A 142 5.20 -0.18 -7.88
N ILE A 143 5.61 -1.30 -7.30
CA ILE A 143 6.65 -1.35 -6.26
C ILE A 143 8.01 -1.40 -6.94
N VAL A 144 8.92 -0.57 -6.46
CA VAL A 144 10.30 -0.48 -6.94
C VAL A 144 11.23 -1.17 -5.96
N GLU A 145 12.19 -1.93 -6.50
CA GLU A 145 13.26 -2.60 -5.77
C GLU A 145 14.63 -2.05 -6.21
N GLN A 146 15.53 -1.86 -5.23
CA GLN A 146 16.95 -1.63 -5.47
C GLN A 146 17.76 -2.15 -4.27
N HIS A 147 19.03 -2.50 -4.45
CA HIS A 147 19.88 -2.93 -3.35
C HIS A 147 20.83 -1.84 -2.87
N LEU A 148 20.87 -1.65 -1.56
CA LEU A 148 21.89 -0.89 -0.85
C LEU A 148 23.19 -1.69 -0.79
N SER A 149 24.32 -1.00 -0.90
CA SER A 149 25.62 -1.57 -0.55
C SER A 149 25.70 -1.76 0.98
N PRO A 150 26.66 -2.56 1.48
CA PRO A 150 26.91 -2.64 2.93
C PRO A 150 27.10 -1.26 3.59
N GLN A 151 27.74 -0.32 2.88
CA GLN A 151 27.89 1.05 3.34
C GLN A 151 26.54 1.79 3.40
N GLY A 152 25.70 1.65 2.37
CA GLY A 152 24.37 2.26 2.34
C GLY A 152 23.47 1.76 3.45
N LEU A 153 23.51 0.46 3.72
CA LEU A 153 22.76 -0.15 4.81
C LEU A 153 23.22 0.36 6.18
N GLU A 154 24.53 0.56 6.37
CA GLU A 154 25.07 1.14 7.61
C GLU A 154 24.66 2.62 7.79
N LEU A 155 24.56 3.40 6.71
CA LEU A 155 24.02 4.76 6.77
C LEU A 155 22.55 4.75 7.24
N VAL A 156 21.76 3.75 6.85
CA VAL A 156 20.38 3.59 7.34
C VAL A 156 20.37 3.20 8.82
N ARG A 157 21.15 2.19 9.22
CA ARG A 157 21.23 1.73 10.62
C ARG A 157 21.68 2.81 11.59
N SER A 158 22.65 3.63 11.18
CA SER A 158 23.15 4.76 11.98
C SER A 158 22.20 5.98 11.98
N GLY A 159 21.17 5.98 11.14
CA GLY A 159 20.24 7.10 10.98
C GLY A 159 20.79 8.29 10.19
N GLU A 160 21.98 8.16 9.59
CA GLU A 160 22.53 9.17 8.68
C GLU A 160 21.71 9.27 7.39
N LEU A 161 21.13 8.15 6.95
CA LEU A 161 20.20 8.05 5.83
C LEU A 161 18.83 7.57 6.32
N THR A 162 17.82 8.44 6.29
CA THR A 162 16.46 8.07 6.70
C THR A 162 15.70 7.42 5.54
N PRO A 163 14.83 6.41 5.76
CA PRO A 163 14.07 5.78 4.67
C PRO A 163 13.26 6.77 3.81
N PHE A 164 12.72 7.83 4.43
CA PHE A 164 12.05 8.92 3.72
C PHE A 164 12.87 9.58 2.61
N SER A 165 14.20 9.62 2.75
CA SER A 165 15.09 10.21 1.75
C SER A 165 15.01 9.50 0.40
N PHE A 166 14.70 8.19 0.39
CA PHE A 166 14.57 7.41 -0.84
C PHE A 166 13.35 7.80 -1.69
N LEU A 167 12.31 8.40 -1.08
CA LEU A 167 11.11 8.83 -1.82
C LEU A 167 11.22 10.26 -2.37
N ILE A 168 11.77 11.20 -1.58
CA ILE A 168 11.68 12.63 -1.89
C ILE A 168 13.01 13.23 -2.34
N ASP A 169 14.13 12.64 -1.95
CA ASP A 169 15.46 13.22 -2.18
C ASP A 169 16.44 12.13 -2.63
N TRP A 170 16.01 11.28 -3.56
CA TRP A 170 16.78 10.13 -4.04
C TRP A 170 18.17 10.53 -4.56
N GLY A 171 18.28 11.70 -5.18
CA GLY A 171 19.55 12.27 -5.68
C GLY A 171 20.52 12.72 -4.58
N SER A 172 20.07 12.88 -3.34
CA SER A 172 20.94 13.17 -2.19
C SER A 172 21.60 11.93 -1.60
N VAL A 173 21.15 10.73 -1.98
CA VAL A 173 21.72 9.47 -1.50
C VAL A 173 23.12 9.32 -2.11
N PRO A 174 24.19 9.13 -1.29
CA PRO A 174 25.54 8.99 -1.80
C PRO A 174 25.65 7.86 -2.82
N ALA A 175 26.35 8.07 -3.94
CA ALA A 175 26.47 7.06 -5.00
C ALA A 175 27.01 5.71 -4.48
N GLY A 176 27.92 5.73 -3.50
CA GLY A 176 28.46 4.52 -2.86
C GLY A 176 27.49 3.77 -1.94
N ALA A 177 26.31 4.34 -1.63
CA ALA A 177 25.28 3.68 -0.85
C ALA A 177 24.51 2.60 -1.65
N TRP A 178 24.65 2.59 -2.98
CA TRP A 178 23.94 1.67 -3.86
C TRP A 178 24.83 0.50 -4.30
N SER A 179 24.29 -0.71 -4.26
CA SER A 179 24.89 -1.88 -4.89
C SER A 179 24.48 -1.95 -6.37
N ASP A 180 23.20 -1.68 -6.65
CA ASP A 180 22.65 -1.68 -8.00
C ASP A 180 22.69 -0.29 -8.62
N ARG A 181 22.97 -0.23 -9.92
CA ARG A 181 23.00 1.04 -10.66
C ARG A 181 21.63 1.66 -10.88
N MET A 182 20.62 0.81 -11.08
CA MET A 182 19.28 1.22 -11.45
C MET A 182 18.26 0.44 -10.61
N PRO A 183 17.17 1.09 -10.18
CA PRO A 183 16.03 0.38 -9.64
C PRO A 183 15.39 -0.54 -10.69
N VAL A 184 14.73 -1.59 -10.23
CA VAL A 184 13.90 -2.50 -11.02
C VAL A 184 12.50 -2.58 -10.42
N GLU A 185 11.54 -3.08 -11.19
CA GLU A 185 10.22 -3.40 -10.64
C GLU A 185 10.31 -4.62 -9.72
N TYR A 186 9.69 -4.53 -8.55
CA TYR A 186 9.56 -5.64 -7.62
C TYR A 186 8.51 -6.62 -8.17
N LEU A 187 8.92 -7.88 -8.34
CA LEU A 187 8.05 -8.95 -8.80
C LEU A 187 7.75 -9.91 -7.63
N PRO A 188 6.61 -9.76 -6.93
CA PRO A 188 6.24 -10.64 -5.84
C PRO A 188 6.06 -12.07 -6.34
N THR A 189 6.54 -13.04 -5.54
CA THR A 189 6.31 -14.47 -5.79
C THR A 189 4.93 -14.92 -5.33
N HIS A 190 4.37 -14.20 -4.35
CA HIS A 190 3.09 -14.50 -3.72
C HIS A 190 2.23 -13.25 -3.55
N TYR A 191 0.92 -13.47 -3.46
CA TYR A 191 -0.07 -12.43 -3.23
C TYR A 191 -0.98 -12.84 -2.08
N ALA A 192 -1.37 -11.86 -1.27
CA ALA A 192 -2.43 -11.99 -0.28
C ALA A 192 -3.74 -11.53 -0.91
N MET A 193 -4.72 -12.43 -1.01
CA MET A 193 -6.08 -12.13 -1.47
C MET A 193 -7.00 -12.04 -0.26
N CYS A 194 -7.31 -10.82 0.14
CA CYS A 194 -8.09 -10.50 1.33
C CYS A 194 -9.52 -10.12 0.93
N ARG A 195 -10.50 -10.54 1.72
CA ARG A 195 -11.90 -10.11 1.57
C ARG A 195 -12.06 -8.73 2.20
N LEU A 196 -12.67 -7.79 1.49
CA LEU A 196 -13.04 -6.49 2.04
C LEU A 196 -14.34 -6.61 2.85
N GLY A 197 -14.44 -5.84 3.92
CA GLY A 197 -15.70 -5.68 4.67
C GLY A 197 -16.69 -4.79 3.92
N ASP A 198 -17.96 -4.83 4.30
CA ASP A 198 -19.06 -4.11 3.61
C ASP A 198 -19.05 -2.58 3.81
N GLY A 199 -17.89 -1.99 4.10
CA GLY A 199 -17.68 -0.53 4.25
C GLY A 199 -18.32 0.12 5.47
N GLY A 200 -19.08 -0.62 6.28
CA GLY A 200 -19.80 -0.11 7.45
C GLY A 200 -19.09 -0.30 8.81
N ASP A 201 -18.04 -1.11 8.86
CA ASP A 201 -17.35 -1.52 10.09
C ASP A 201 -15.92 -0.96 10.22
N ALA A 202 -15.39 -0.97 11.44
CA ALA A 202 -14.03 -0.53 11.76
C ALA A 202 -12.92 -1.43 11.17
N GLU A 203 -13.25 -2.64 10.73
CA GLU A 203 -12.31 -3.59 10.15
C GLU A 203 -12.40 -3.57 8.61
N PRO A 204 -11.37 -3.08 7.90
CA PRO A 204 -11.42 -3.00 6.43
C PRO A 204 -11.37 -4.37 5.74
N PHE A 205 -10.97 -5.42 6.46
CA PHE A 205 -10.84 -6.78 5.93
C PHE A 205 -11.50 -7.81 6.84
N VAL A 206 -12.06 -8.85 6.24
CA VAL A 206 -12.76 -9.96 6.92
C VAL A 206 -12.02 -11.26 6.64
N ASP A 207 -12.00 -12.18 7.61
CA ASP A 207 -11.42 -13.51 7.46
C ASP A 207 -12.03 -14.26 6.26
N VAL A 208 -11.19 -14.85 5.41
CA VAL A 208 -11.62 -15.58 4.20
C VAL A 208 -12.04 -17.03 4.45
N GLY A 209 -11.87 -17.57 5.67
CA GLY A 209 -12.09 -18.99 5.95
C GLY A 209 -13.52 -19.48 5.68
N ASP A 210 -14.52 -18.62 5.81
CA ASP A 210 -15.93 -18.93 5.51
C ASP A 210 -16.25 -18.86 4.01
N LEU A 211 -15.36 -18.28 3.20
CA LEU A 211 -15.61 -18.00 1.80
C LEU A 211 -15.42 -19.23 0.92
N VAL A 212 -14.44 -20.10 1.24
CA VAL A 212 -14.12 -21.29 0.43
C VAL A 212 -15.34 -22.13 0.04
N PRO A 213 -16.22 -22.58 0.97
CA PRO A 213 -17.38 -23.39 0.59
C PRO A 213 -18.40 -22.64 -0.30
N ARG A 214 -18.35 -21.31 -0.32
CA ARG A 214 -19.24 -20.44 -1.11
C ARG A 214 -18.66 -20.09 -2.47
N LEU A 215 -17.38 -20.35 -2.74
CA LEU A 215 -16.76 -20.07 -4.03
C LEU A 215 -17.21 -21.06 -5.11
N PRO A 216 -17.18 -20.65 -6.40
CA PRO A 216 -17.36 -21.58 -7.52
C PRO A 216 -16.48 -22.83 -7.39
N ALA A 217 -17.00 -24.00 -7.77
CA ALA A 217 -16.30 -25.29 -7.63
C ALA A 217 -14.93 -25.33 -8.31
N THR A 218 -14.70 -24.49 -9.32
CA THR A 218 -13.41 -24.33 -10.00
C THR A 218 -12.35 -23.65 -9.13
N LEU A 219 -12.74 -22.78 -8.19
CA LEU A 219 -11.83 -22.03 -7.32
C LEU A 219 -11.59 -22.72 -5.98
N GLN A 220 -12.55 -23.50 -5.48
CA GLN A 220 -12.42 -24.21 -4.19
C GLN A 220 -11.13 -25.02 -4.07
N PRO A 221 -10.77 -25.93 -4.99
CA PRO A 221 -9.54 -26.73 -4.85
C PRO A 221 -8.26 -25.90 -5.02
N ILE A 222 -8.35 -24.70 -5.59
CA ILE A 222 -7.22 -23.80 -5.81
C ILE A 222 -6.91 -23.00 -4.55
N LEU A 223 -7.96 -22.61 -3.81
CA LEU A 223 -7.84 -21.72 -2.65
C LEU A 223 -7.91 -22.44 -1.30
N ALA A 224 -8.55 -23.60 -1.22
CA ALA A 224 -8.63 -24.37 0.02
C ALA A 224 -7.23 -24.74 0.55
N GLY A 225 -6.95 -24.44 1.81
CA GLY A 225 -5.66 -24.69 2.47
C GLY A 225 -4.61 -23.59 2.26
N THR A 226 -4.92 -22.56 1.48
CA THR A 226 -4.05 -21.40 1.24
C THR A 226 -4.31 -20.24 2.21
N GLU A 227 -5.27 -20.40 3.12
CA GLU A 227 -5.64 -19.41 4.13
C GLU A 227 -4.48 -19.17 5.09
N ARG A 228 -4.11 -17.90 5.31
CA ARG A 228 -3.10 -17.50 6.28
C ARG A 228 -3.54 -16.24 7.00
N ARG A 229 -3.30 -16.25 8.31
CA ARG A 229 -3.54 -15.11 9.17
C ARG A 229 -2.35 -14.16 9.15
N PHE A 230 -2.61 -12.92 8.78
CA PHE A 230 -1.69 -11.79 8.92
C PHE A 230 -2.03 -11.04 10.20
N THR A 231 -1.04 -10.84 11.07
CA THR A 231 -1.20 -10.04 12.30
C THR A 231 -0.63 -8.64 12.08
N ASP A 232 -0.91 -7.66 12.96
CA ASP A 232 -0.42 -6.27 12.86
C ASP A 232 1.10 -6.11 12.65
N ARG A 233 1.89 -7.13 13.00
CA ARG A 233 3.33 -7.12 12.74
C ARG A 233 3.68 -7.35 11.27
N ASN A 234 2.82 -8.08 10.55
CA ASN A 234 3.04 -8.54 9.18
C ASN A 234 1.99 -7.97 8.20
N ALA A 235 0.83 -7.52 8.65
CA ALA A 235 -0.02 -6.63 7.86
C ALA A 235 0.66 -5.26 7.85
N GLY A 236 1.44 -4.98 6.80
CA GLY A 236 2.15 -3.72 6.62
C GLY A 236 1.18 -2.55 6.75
N MET A 237 1.68 -1.48 7.38
CA MET A 237 1.01 -0.22 7.69
C MET A 237 -0.29 0.01 6.89
N SER A 238 -1.43 -0.34 7.47
CA SER A 238 -2.71 0.12 6.94
C SER A 238 -3.00 1.49 7.55
N PHE A 239 -3.47 2.40 6.69
CA PHE A 239 -3.59 3.83 6.94
C PHE A 239 -4.79 4.20 7.81
N VAL A 240 -5.27 3.29 8.65
CA VAL A 240 -6.34 3.69 9.57
C VAL A 240 -5.72 4.71 10.53
N PRO A 241 -6.23 5.97 10.56
CA PRO A 241 -5.67 7.04 11.39
C PRO A 241 -5.64 6.70 12.88
N ASP A 242 -6.40 5.68 13.26
CA ASP A 242 -6.44 5.11 14.58
C ASP A 242 -5.71 3.75 14.58
N PRO A 243 -4.50 3.64 15.16
CA PRO A 243 -3.82 2.36 15.34
C PRO A 243 -4.66 1.37 16.17
N SER A 244 -5.68 1.80 16.91
CA SER A 244 -6.62 0.91 17.61
C SER A 244 -7.64 0.23 16.70
N ALA A 245 -7.94 0.80 15.52
CA ALA A 245 -8.86 0.20 14.54
C ALA A 245 -8.19 -0.94 13.73
N MET A 246 -6.86 -0.94 13.63
CA MET A 246 -6.10 -2.10 13.17
C MET A 246 -5.77 -3.08 14.27
N ALA A 247 -5.72 -2.63 15.54
CA ALA A 247 -5.47 -3.48 16.71
C ALA A 247 -6.65 -4.41 17.06
N SER A 248 -7.37 -4.88 16.04
CA SER A 248 -7.90 -6.22 16.07
C SER A 248 -6.72 -7.18 16.23
N ALA A 249 -6.31 -7.44 17.47
CA ALA A 249 -5.24 -8.38 17.82
C ALA A 249 -5.44 -9.79 17.21
N ARG A 250 -6.60 -10.02 16.60
CA ARG A 250 -7.00 -11.23 15.90
C ARG A 250 -6.30 -11.39 14.55
N GLY A 251 -5.80 -10.32 13.94
CA GLY A 251 -5.27 -10.36 12.57
C GLY A 251 -6.35 -10.68 11.53
N THR A 252 -5.98 -10.64 10.27
CA THR A 252 -6.87 -10.94 9.14
C THR A 252 -6.39 -12.19 8.42
N GLU A 253 -7.29 -13.15 8.23
CA GLU A 253 -7.06 -14.31 7.38
C GLU A 253 -7.33 -13.98 5.91
N CYS A 254 -6.29 -14.11 5.07
CA CYS A 254 -6.38 -13.95 3.62
C CYS A 254 -5.90 -15.23 2.93
N PHE A 255 -6.25 -15.43 1.66
CA PHE A 255 -5.61 -16.49 0.87
C PHE A 255 -4.22 -16.03 0.46
N VAL A 256 -3.20 -16.85 0.66
CA VAL A 256 -1.85 -16.59 0.17
C VAL A 256 -1.61 -17.49 -1.01
N VAL A 257 -1.44 -16.90 -2.18
CA VAL A 257 -1.44 -17.61 -3.45
C VAL A 257 -0.21 -17.25 -4.28
N THR A 258 0.22 -18.17 -5.15
CA THR A 258 1.25 -17.86 -6.14
C THR A 258 0.72 -16.87 -7.17
N ARG A 259 1.61 -16.21 -7.94
CA ARG A 259 1.21 -15.37 -9.07
C ARG A 259 0.26 -16.07 -10.04
N ALA A 260 0.60 -17.30 -10.45
CA ALA A 260 -0.21 -18.07 -11.39
C ALA A 260 -1.63 -18.35 -10.84
N THR A 261 -1.71 -18.69 -9.55
CA THR A 261 -2.99 -18.89 -8.87
C THR A 261 -3.79 -17.59 -8.77
N ALA A 262 -3.16 -16.48 -8.37
CA ALA A 262 -3.81 -15.17 -8.32
C ALA A 262 -4.39 -14.78 -9.68
N THR A 263 -3.63 -14.98 -10.77
CA THR A 263 -4.10 -14.73 -12.14
C THR A 263 -5.30 -15.60 -12.51
N ALA A 264 -5.29 -16.89 -12.16
CA ALA A 264 -6.41 -17.79 -12.43
C ALA A 264 -7.68 -17.37 -11.69
N VAL A 265 -7.57 -16.93 -10.42
CA VAL A 265 -8.71 -16.43 -9.65
C VAL A 265 -9.20 -15.10 -10.23
N TRP A 266 -8.28 -14.18 -10.56
CA TRP A 266 -8.61 -12.86 -11.10
C TRP A 266 -9.32 -12.92 -12.45
N ALA A 267 -9.01 -13.92 -13.28
CA ALA A 267 -9.72 -14.15 -14.53
C ALA A 267 -11.22 -14.44 -14.35
N THR A 268 -11.65 -14.80 -13.13
CA THR A 268 -13.06 -14.99 -12.77
C THR A 268 -13.66 -13.79 -12.03
N ALA A 269 -12.84 -12.84 -11.61
CA ALA A 269 -13.25 -11.65 -10.91
C ALA A 269 -13.65 -10.53 -11.89
N ARG A 270 -14.59 -9.68 -11.45
CA ARG A 270 -14.89 -8.43 -12.13
C ARG A 270 -14.07 -7.31 -11.48
N PRO A 271 -13.12 -6.65 -12.18
CA PRO A 271 -12.36 -5.56 -11.59
C PRO A 271 -13.30 -4.40 -11.21
N ILE A 272 -12.95 -3.66 -10.15
CA ILE A 272 -13.66 -2.44 -9.78
C ILE A 272 -13.14 -1.28 -10.63
N ASP A 273 -14.04 -0.60 -11.33
CA ASP A 273 -13.70 0.51 -12.22
C ASP A 273 -12.97 1.64 -11.48
N GLY A 274 -11.91 2.18 -12.10
CA GLY A 274 -11.14 3.30 -11.56
C GLY A 274 -10.03 2.91 -10.56
N VAL A 275 -9.84 1.62 -10.28
CA VAL A 275 -8.87 1.13 -9.29
C VAL A 275 -7.68 0.39 -9.93
N GLY A 276 -7.25 0.84 -11.11
CA GLY A 276 -5.99 0.41 -11.73
C GLY A 276 -5.94 -1.02 -12.28
N ALA A 277 -6.99 -1.83 -12.13
CA ALA A 277 -7.00 -3.20 -12.63
C ALA A 277 -7.70 -3.37 -13.98
N THR A 278 -7.02 -4.04 -14.91
CA THR A 278 -7.61 -4.56 -16.16
C THR A 278 -8.17 -5.97 -15.95
N ALA A 279 -9.28 -6.29 -16.62
CA ALA A 279 -9.86 -7.62 -16.56
C ALA A 279 -8.87 -8.66 -17.11
N GLY A 280 -8.64 -9.74 -16.33
CA GLY A 280 -7.76 -10.84 -16.73
C GLY A 280 -6.26 -10.63 -16.49
N GLU A 281 -5.84 -9.45 -16.04
CA GLU A 281 -4.44 -9.17 -15.70
C GLU A 281 -4.32 -8.78 -14.23
N VAL A 282 -3.63 -9.61 -13.45
CA VAL A 282 -3.26 -9.22 -12.07
C VAL A 282 -2.13 -8.20 -12.17
N PRO A 283 -2.29 -7.00 -11.59
CA PRO A 283 -1.22 -6.02 -11.52
C PRO A 283 0.04 -6.66 -10.92
N GLN A 284 1.19 -6.46 -11.58
CA GLN A 284 2.40 -7.18 -11.20
C GLN A 284 2.87 -6.80 -9.80
N SER A 285 2.77 -5.52 -9.48
CA SER A 285 3.38 -4.95 -8.29
C SER A 285 2.45 -3.99 -7.53
N GLU A 286 1.18 -3.89 -7.93
CA GLU A 286 0.20 -3.02 -7.27
C GLU A 286 -0.95 -3.81 -6.61
N PRO A 287 -1.57 -3.23 -5.57
CA PRO A 287 -2.87 -3.69 -5.11
C PRO A 287 -3.91 -3.68 -6.23
N ALA A 288 -4.78 -4.68 -6.25
CA ALA A 288 -5.91 -4.76 -7.18
C ALA A 288 -7.20 -5.00 -6.43
N LEU A 289 -8.28 -4.32 -6.82
CA LEU A 289 -9.63 -4.53 -6.26
C LEU A 289 -10.57 -5.14 -7.30
N GLY A 290 -11.33 -6.14 -6.87
CA GLY A 290 -12.22 -6.89 -7.74
C GLY A 290 -13.35 -7.54 -6.95
N VAL A 291 -14.36 -8.00 -7.68
CA VAL A 291 -15.54 -8.65 -7.13
C VAL A 291 -15.58 -10.09 -7.61
N LEU A 292 -15.66 -11.03 -6.67
CA LEU A 292 -15.97 -12.43 -6.94
C LEU A 292 -17.46 -12.68 -6.74
N THR A 293 -18.05 -13.50 -7.60
CA THR A 293 -19.43 -13.97 -7.42
C THR A 293 -19.40 -15.37 -6.81
N THR A 294 -20.03 -15.52 -5.65
CA THR A 294 -20.17 -16.80 -4.95
C THR A 294 -21.26 -17.66 -5.58
N THR A 295 -21.34 -18.93 -5.19
CA THR A 295 -22.32 -19.91 -5.73
C THR A 295 -23.76 -19.57 -5.41
N ASP A 296 -24.01 -18.80 -4.34
CA ASP A 296 -25.35 -18.30 -3.98
C ASP A 296 -25.71 -16.98 -4.72
N GLY A 297 -24.79 -16.47 -5.55
CA GLY A 297 -24.96 -15.23 -6.31
C GLY A 297 -24.53 -13.97 -5.57
N ALA A 298 -24.06 -14.05 -4.32
CA ALA A 298 -23.55 -12.90 -3.60
C ALA A 298 -22.22 -12.41 -4.21
N GLU A 299 -22.09 -11.09 -4.30
CA GLU A 299 -20.86 -10.40 -4.68
C GLU A 299 -19.97 -10.21 -3.45
N VAL A 300 -18.70 -10.59 -3.56
CA VAL A 300 -17.70 -10.46 -2.49
C VAL A 300 -16.56 -9.63 -3.03
N GLU A 301 -16.34 -8.47 -2.42
CA GLU A 301 -15.21 -7.61 -2.73
C GLU A 301 -13.91 -8.20 -2.19
N MET A 302 -12.89 -8.22 -3.05
CA MET A 302 -11.59 -8.80 -2.80
C MET A 302 -10.49 -7.79 -3.15
N ALA A 303 -9.46 -7.76 -2.32
CA ALA A 303 -8.23 -7.05 -2.58
C ALA A 303 -7.08 -8.06 -2.77
N ILE A 304 -6.24 -7.85 -3.78
CA ILE A 304 -5.03 -8.63 -4.01
C ILE A 304 -3.84 -7.73 -3.69
N HIS A 305 -2.98 -8.15 -2.77
CA HIS A 305 -1.80 -7.40 -2.35
C HIS A 305 -0.52 -8.21 -2.61
N PRO A 306 0.54 -7.60 -3.16
CA PRO A 306 1.88 -8.21 -3.19
C PRO A 306 2.34 -8.60 -1.79
N VAL A 307 2.77 -9.85 -1.60
CA VAL A 307 3.47 -10.26 -0.38
C VAL A 307 4.94 -9.82 -0.49
N LEU A 308 5.40 -9.17 0.57
CA LEU A 308 6.72 -8.60 0.73
C LEU A 308 7.69 -9.63 1.35
N PRO A 309 9.01 -9.42 1.25
CA PRO A 309 10.02 -10.36 1.74
C PRO A 309 9.95 -10.71 3.24
N HIS A 310 9.35 -9.85 4.07
CA HIS A 310 9.10 -10.14 5.49
C HIS A 310 7.79 -10.92 5.73
N GLY A 311 7.20 -11.51 4.68
CA GLY A 311 5.93 -12.24 4.77
C GLY A 311 4.71 -11.36 5.00
N GLY A 312 4.87 -10.03 4.93
CA GLY A 312 3.78 -9.08 5.07
C GLY A 312 3.23 -8.57 3.75
N TRP A 313 2.25 -7.68 3.77
CA TRP A 313 1.73 -6.99 2.58
C TRP A 313 1.29 -5.58 2.95
N ILE A 314 1.09 -4.70 1.98
CA ILE A 314 0.65 -3.33 2.23
C ILE A 314 -0.63 -3.07 1.45
N ALA A 315 -1.64 -2.55 2.15
CA ALA A 315 -2.97 -2.34 1.58
C ALA A 315 -2.92 -1.34 0.43
N TRP A 316 -2.20 -0.22 0.62
CA TRP A 316 -2.20 0.92 -0.29
C TRP A 316 -0.86 1.68 -0.28
N GLY A 317 -0.52 2.32 -1.40
CA GLY A 317 0.26 3.56 -1.41
C GLY A 317 -0.64 4.70 -0.96
N GLY A 318 -0.08 5.68 -0.27
CA GLY A 318 -0.83 6.76 0.38
C GLY A 318 -1.78 7.58 -0.49
#